data_AF-A0A2G8PHX4-F1
#
_entry.id   AF-A0A2G8PHX4-F1
#
_cell.length_a   1.000
_cell.length_b   1.000
_cell.length_c   1.000
_cell.angle_alpha   90.00
_cell.angle_beta   90.00
_cell.angle_gamma   90.00
#
_symmetry.space_group_name_H-M   'P 1'
#
loop_
_entity.id
_entity.type
_entity.pdbx_description
1 polymer ?
#
loop_
_entity_poly.entity_id
_entity_poly.type
_entity_poly.pdbx_seq_one_letter_code
_entity_poly.pdbx_strand_id
1 'polypeptide(L)' 'MKSNISVGPPIDLVMVQADQFKVSQRLRLRTGDPYLAKMRKLWESMTLVNNKLNYTENNV' A
#
# COMPACT_ATOMS: atom_id res chain seq x y z
N MET A 1 4.06 3.16 -5.93
CA MET A 1 5.17 2.59 -5.11
C MET A 1 6.10 1.79 -6.03
N LYS A 2 7.30 2.30 -6.35
CA LYS A 2 8.27 1.63 -7.24
C LYS A 2 9.74 1.82 -6.81
N SER A 3 9.98 2.05 -5.52
CA SER A 3 11.30 2.48 -5.01
C SER A 3 12.39 1.40 -5.06
N ASN A 4 12.05 0.11 -5.11
CA ASN A 4 13.01 -0.99 -5.24
C ASN A 4 12.37 -2.22 -5.90
N ILE A 5 13.02 -2.78 -6.93
CA ILE A 5 12.52 -3.92 -7.71
C ILE A 5 12.81 -5.29 -7.08
N SER A 6 13.73 -5.38 -6.12
CA SER A 6 14.01 -6.63 -5.41
C SER A 6 12.92 -6.99 -4.38
N VAL A 7 12.01 -6.05 -4.09
CA VAL A 7 10.92 -6.24 -3.14
C VAL A 7 9.57 -6.26 -3.89
N GLY A 8 8.85 -7.37 -3.79
CA GLY A 8 7.57 -7.54 -4.47
C GLY A 8 6.78 -8.76 -3.98
N PRO A 9 5.59 -8.99 -4.55
CA PRO A 9 4.76 -10.15 -4.23
C PRO A 9 5.45 -11.49 -4.50
N PRO A 10 5.04 -12.58 -3.80
CA PRO A 10 3.95 -12.61 -2.83
C PRO A 10 4.31 -11.92 -1.50
N ILE A 11 3.34 -11.22 -0.91
CA ILE A 11 3.46 -10.62 0.43
C ILE A 11 2.61 -11.44 1.39
N ASP A 12 3.24 -12.01 2.41
CA ASP A 12 2.55 -12.70 3.51
C ASP A 12 2.31 -11.76 4.67
N LEU A 13 1.06 -11.67 5.10
CA LEU A 13 0.59 -10.82 6.19
C LEU A 13 -0.11 -11.68 7.23
N VAL A 14 0.12 -11.36 8.50
CA VAL A 14 -0.61 -11.93 9.63
C VAL A 14 -1.08 -10.80 10.53
N MET A 15 -2.30 -10.93 11.05
CA MET A 15 -2.83 -10.01 12.06
C MET A 15 -2.92 -10.73 13.39
N VAL A 16 -2.27 -10.16 14.40
CA VAL A 16 -2.38 -10.59 15.79
C VAL A 16 -3.15 -9.49 16.53
N GLN A 17 -4.31 -9.84 17.08
CA GLN A 17 -5.10 -8.93 17.89
C GLN A 17 -4.52 -8.86 19.30
N ALA A 18 -4.59 -7.67 19.91
CA ALA A 18 -4.15 -7.45 21.28
C ALA A 18 -4.81 -8.46 22.23
N ASP A 19 -4.03 -8.96 23.20
CA ASP A 19 -4.46 -9.89 24.26
C ASP A 19 -5.02 -11.25 23.79
N GLN A 20 -5.03 -11.52 22.48
CA GLN A 20 -5.52 -12.79 21.95
C GLN A 20 -4.43 -13.85 21.84
N PHE A 21 -3.14 -13.45 21.86
CA PHE A 21 -1.96 -14.32 21.74
C PHE A 21 -2.04 -15.38 20.62
N LYS A 22 -2.80 -15.09 19.56
CA LYS A 22 -3.02 -15.99 18.42
C LYS A 22 -3.11 -15.21 17.12
N VAL A 23 -2.74 -15.88 16.03
CA VAL A 23 -2.92 -15.33 14.68
C VAL A 23 -4.41 -15.32 14.36
N SER A 24 -4.99 -14.11 14.28
CA SER A 24 -6.41 -13.90 14.02
C SER A 24 -6.73 -13.93 12.53
N GLN A 25 -5.81 -13.45 11.68
CA GLN A 25 -5.98 -13.44 10.23
C GLN A 25 -4.65 -13.73 9.54
N ARG A 26 -4.74 -14.37 8.38
CA ARG A 26 -3.63 -14.59 7.45
C ARG A 26 -4.05 -14.15 6.06
N LEU A 27 -3.16 -13.48 5.34
CA LEU A 27 -3.41 -13.00 4.00
C LEU A 27 -2.13 -13.14 3.18
N ARG A 28 -2.25 -13.75 1.99
CA ARG A 28 -1.17 -13.79 1.01
C ARG A 28 -1.57 -12.98 -0.21
N LEU A 29 -0.97 -11.80 -0.36
CA LEU A 29 -1.18 -10.94 -1.52
C LEU A 29 -0.23 -11.37 -2.64
N ARG A 30 -0.77 -12.04 -3.65
CA ARG A 30 0.00 -12.52 -4.80
C ARG A 30 0.12 -11.43 -5.87
N THR A 31 0.98 -11.67 -6.86
CA THR A 31 0.99 -10.87 -8.08
C THR A 31 -0.39 -10.92 -8.73
N GLY A 32 -0.93 -9.75 -9.09
CA GLY A 32 -2.27 -9.64 -9.69
C GLY A 32 -3.43 -9.66 -8.69
N ASP A 33 -3.16 -9.70 -7.38
CA ASP A 33 -4.22 -9.61 -6.37
C ASP A 33 -5.02 -8.29 -6.53
N PRO A 34 -6.35 -8.36 -6.66
CA PRO A 34 -7.17 -7.19 -6.97
C PRO A 34 -7.19 -6.17 -5.84
N TYR A 35 -7.06 -6.62 -4.59
CA TYR A 35 -6.99 -5.73 -3.43
C TYR A 35 -5.65 -4.98 -3.43
N LEU A 36 -4.54 -5.69 -3.63
CA LEU A 36 -3.21 -5.08 -3.74
C LEU A 36 -3.14 -4.07 -4.90
N ALA A 37 -3.72 -4.41 -6.05
CA ALA A 37 -3.78 -3.52 -7.22
C ALA A 37 -4.60 -2.26 -6.93
N LYS A 38 -5.79 -2.40 -6.31
CA LYS A 38 -6.64 -1.28 -5.93
C LYS A 38 -5.94 -0.33 -4.95
N MET A 39 -5.31 -0.87 -3.91
CA MET A 39 -4.58 -0.05 -2.93
C MET A 39 -3.45 0.74 -3.58
N ARG A 40 -2.64 0.09 -4.44
CA ARG A 40 -1.56 0.78 -5.18
C ARG A 40 -2.08 1.95 -5.99
N LYS A 41 -3.16 1.75 -6.75
CA LYS A 41 -3.78 2.80 -7.56
C LYS A 41 -4.27 3.97 -6.71
N LEU A 42 -5.00 3.69 -5.62
CA LEU A 42 -5.51 4.72 -4.72
C LEU A 42 -4.38 5.55 -4.09
N TRP A 43 -3.34 4.88 -3.60
CA TRP A 43 -2.18 5.53 -2.99
C TRP A 43 -1.42 6.44 -3.97
N GLU A 44 -1.20 5.95 -5.20
CA GLU A 44 -0.56 6.72 -6.25
C GLU A 44 -1.40 7.93 -6.66
N SER A 45 -2.71 7.76 -6.86
CA SER A 45 -3.61 8.86 -7.20
C SER A 45 -3.62 9.97 -6.14
N MET A 46 -3.70 9.62 -4.85
CA MET A 46 -3.68 10.61 -3.78
C MET A 46 -2.36 11.39 -3.73
N THR A 47 -1.23 10.69 -3.85
CA THR A 47 0.09 11.31 -3.79
C THR A 47 0.31 12.30 -4.94
N LEU A 48 -0.14 11.95 -6.15
CA LEU A 48 -0.04 12.83 -7.31
C LEU A 48 -0.90 14.10 -7.16
N VAL A 49 -2.10 13.98 -6.57
CA VAL A 49 -2.96 15.13 -6.28
C VAL A 49 -2.29 16.08 -5.28
N ASN A 50 -1.78 15.55 -4.16
CA ASN A 50 -1.12 16.37 -3.13
C ASN A 50 0.13 17.08 -3.66
N ASN A 51 0.95 16.40 -4.46
CA ASN A 51 2.12 17.02 -5.06
C ASN A 51 1.76 18.14 -6.05
N LYS A 52 0.64 18.02 -6.76
CA LYS A 52 0.15 19.07 -7.66
C LYS A 52 -0.31 20.31 -6.89
N LEU A 53 -1.04 20.12 -5.78
CA LEU A 53 -1.48 21.22 -4.91
C LEU A 53 -0.28 21.95 -4.27
N ASN A 54 0.69 21.19 -3.75
CA ASN A 54 1.91 21.76 -3.17
C ASN A 54 2.72 22.56 -4.22
N TYR A 55 2.77 22.10 -5.47
CA TYR A 55 3.47 22.85 -6.53
C TYR A 55 2.76 24.17 -6.88
N THR A 56 1.42 24.18 -6.87
CA THR A 56 0.64 25.40 -7.12
C THR A 56 0.69 26.39 -5.96
N GLU A 57 0.76 25.95 -4.70
CA GLU A 57 0.86 26.85 -3.55
C GLU A 57 2.24 27.49 -3.39
N ASN A 58 3.31 26.79 -3.78
CA ASN A 58 4.69 27.28 -3.61
C ASN A 58 5.24 28.09 -4.81
N ASN A 59 4.46 28.25 -5.89
CA ASN A 59 4.86 29.00 -7.09
C ASN A 59 3.86 30.13 -7.45
N VAL A 60 3.08 30.57 -6.46
CA VAL A 60 2.20 31.76 -6.53
C VAL A 60 2.67 32.76 -5.48
#